data_AF-A0A522EID5-F1
#
_entry.id   AF-A0A522EID5-F1
#
_cell.length_a   1.000
_cell.length_b   1.000
_cell.length_c   1.000
_cell.angle_alpha   90.00
_cell.angle_beta   90.00
_cell.angle_gamma   90.00
#
_symmetry.space_group_name_H-M   'P 1'
#
loop_
_entity.id
_entity.type
_entity.pdbx_description
1 polymer ?
#
loop_
_entity_poly.entity_id
_entity_poly.type
_entity_poly.pdbx_seq_one_letter_code
_entity_poly.pdbx_strand_id
1 'polypeptide(L)'
;AGEACPGSVAGQHDKLLLDVRLYNEYGPTEATVWSTVHALAGQEPGTVASIGRPISNMQVYILDRYLQPVPAGVIGELHAGGEGITRGYLNRPGLTAEKFIPNPFGKAGSRLYKTGDLARYRPDGAIEFCGRIDTQIKLRGYRIELGEIESRLLQYPAIKETVVLVREDRPGNQRLVAYVVARQDETVAAATLKGLLSGSLQDYMLPAAFVFLEALPLNANGKLDRDALPVPEVQRLTQREPVAPRDEAEAAVAGIWSEILGIDRLCIHDNFFELGGHSLSGVQVMLRVQELFALELPVKMLFDAPTIAEFVDRVADYQANEC
;
A
#
# COMPACT_ATOMS: atom_id res chain seq x y z
N ALA A 1 6.36 -7.38 -10.05
CA ALA A 1 6.70 -5.94 -10.19
C ALA A 1 5.85 -5.12 -9.22
N GLY A 2 6.14 -3.84 -9.05
CA GLY A 2 5.30 -2.96 -8.23
C GLY A 2 5.73 -2.92 -6.78
N GLU A 3 5.98 -4.02 -6.09
CA GLU A 3 6.45 -4.02 -4.68
C GLU A 3 7.79 -4.75 -4.52
N ALA A 4 8.43 -4.58 -3.36
CA ALA A 4 9.59 -5.39 -3.01
C ALA A 4 9.17 -6.86 -2.97
N CYS A 5 9.80 -7.71 -3.78
CA CYS A 5 9.46 -9.13 -3.86
C CYS A 5 10.17 -9.89 -2.73
N PRO A 6 9.44 -10.47 -1.76
CA PRO A 6 10.06 -11.27 -0.71
C PRO A 6 10.63 -12.57 -1.27
N GLY A 7 11.79 -13.00 -0.79
CA GLY A 7 12.44 -14.25 -1.19
C GLY A 7 11.58 -15.48 -0.92
N SER A 8 10.68 -15.43 0.08
CA SER A 8 9.70 -16.49 0.36
C SER A 8 8.72 -16.72 -0.79
N VAL A 9 8.27 -15.64 -1.47
CA VAL A 9 7.36 -15.74 -2.62
C VAL A 9 8.09 -16.41 -3.79
N ALA A 10 9.32 -15.99 -4.07
CA ALA A 10 10.16 -16.61 -5.10
C ALA A 10 10.43 -18.09 -4.80
N GLY A 11 10.75 -18.43 -3.55
CA GLY A 11 10.98 -19.81 -3.13
C GLY A 11 9.73 -20.71 -3.18
N GLN A 12 8.54 -20.15 -2.95
CA GLN A 12 7.27 -20.89 -3.13
C GLN A 12 6.96 -21.12 -4.61
N HIS A 13 7.16 -20.10 -5.45
CA HIS A 13 7.00 -20.22 -6.89
C HIS A 13 7.82 -21.40 -7.46
N ASP A 14 9.13 -21.45 -7.14
CA ASP A 14 10.02 -22.49 -7.66
C ASP A 14 9.61 -23.91 -7.24
N LYS A 15 8.92 -24.05 -6.10
CA LYS A 15 8.39 -25.34 -5.63
C LYS A 15 7.11 -25.77 -6.35
N LEU A 16 6.27 -24.81 -6.75
CA LEU A 16 4.93 -25.08 -7.26
C LEU A 16 4.86 -25.06 -8.80
N LEU A 17 5.74 -24.31 -9.46
CA LEU A 17 5.67 -24.03 -10.90
C LEU A 17 7.02 -24.26 -11.58
N LEU A 18 7.38 -25.54 -11.78
CA LEU A 18 8.72 -25.97 -12.22
C LEU A 18 9.16 -25.47 -13.62
N ASP A 19 8.21 -25.22 -14.52
CA ASP A 19 8.48 -24.80 -15.91
C ASP A 19 8.13 -23.33 -16.19
N VAL A 20 7.83 -22.55 -15.14
CA VAL A 20 7.52 -21.12 -15.27
C VAL A 20 8.73 -20.32 -14.81
N ARG A 21 9.07 -19.24 -15.53
CA ARG A 21 10.11 -18.31 -15.08
C ARG A 21 9.46 -17.10 -14.44
N LEU A 22 9.90 -16.79 -13.23
CA LEU A 22 9.47 -15.59 -12.53
C LEU A 22 10.50 -14.48 -12.71
N TYR A 23 10.03 -13.29 -13.06
CA TYR A 23 10.87 -12.09 -13.18
C TYR A 23 10.43 -11.04 -12.16
N ASN A 24 11.40 -10.51 -11.42
CA ASN A 24 11.21 -9.31 -10.63
C ASN A 24 11.55 -8.09 -11.48
N GLU A 25 10.59 -7.21 -11.68
CA GLU A 25 10.71 -6.02 -12.51
C GLU A 25 10.53 -4.77 -11.64
N TYR A 26 11.33 -3.74 -11.93
CA TYR A 26 11.27 -2.46 -11.25
C TYR A 26 11.32 -1.33 -12.27
N GLY A 27 10.47 -0.33 -12.09
CA GLY A 27 10.60 0.97 -12.72
C GLY A 27 9.50 1.91 -12.24
N PRO A 28 9.77 3.22 -12.17
CA PRO A 28 8.74 4.21 -12.00
C PRO A 28 8.01 4.47 -13.32
N THR A 29 6.77 4.98 -13.24
CA THR A 29 5.97 5.39 -14.40
C THR A 29 6.74 6.36 -15.31
N GLU A 30 7.53 7.24 -14.70
CA GLU A 30 8.33 8.28 -15.34
C GLU A 30 9.51 7.74 -16.17
N ALA A 31 9.80 6.44 -16.03
CA ALA A 31 10.79 5.71 -16.82
C ALA A 31 10.15 4.61 -17.69
N THR A 32 8.86 4.72 -17.99
CA THR A 32 8.09 3.85 -18.89
C THR A 32 8.02 2.40 -18.43
N VAL A 33 7.15 2.18 -17.43
CA VAL A 33 6.81 0.87 -16.87
C VAL A 33 7.94 0.22 -16.06
N TRP A 34 9.00 -0.29 -16.70
CA TRP A 34 10.12 -0.95 -16.02
C TRP A 34 11.46 -0.45 -16.56
N SER A 35 12.44 -0.29 -15.68
CA SER A 35 13.81 0.12 -16.00
C SER A 35 14.82 -0.99 -15.73
N THR A 36 14.52 -1.91 -14.81
CA THR A 36 15.38 -3.04 -14.47
C THR A 36 14.59 -4.33 -14.35
N VAL A 37 15.28 -5.45 -14.61
CA VAL A 37 14.70 -6.79 -14.50
C VAL A 37 15.69 -7.76 -13.85
N HIS A 38 15.16 -8.66 -13.04
CA HIS A 38 15.87 -9.78 -12.46
C HIS A 38 15.11 -11.08 -12.74
N ALA A 39 15.77 -12.04 -13.39
CA ALA A 39 15.25 -13.41 -13.43
C ALA A 39 15.44 -14.03 -12.05
N LEU A 40 14.34 -14.39 -11.39
CA LEU A 40 14.40 -15.05 -10.09
C LEU A 40 14.75 -16.52 -10.29
N ALA A 41 15.74 -16.96 -9.54
CA ALA A 41 16.08 -18.37 -9.38
C ALA A 41 16.48 -18.57 -7.92
N GLY A 42 15.76 -19.45 -7.20
CA GLY A 42 16.09 -19.90 -5.84
C GLY A 42 16.52 -18.79 -4.89
N GLN A 43 15.57 -18.12 -4.23
CA GLN A 43 15.87 -17.11 -3.21
C GLN A 43 15.72 -17.69 -1.81
N GLU A 44 16.65 -17.35 -0.92
CA GLU A 44 16.58 -17.72 0.49
C GLU A 44 15.43 -16.99 1.20
N PRO A 45 14.64 -17.67 2.05
CA PRO A 45 13.67 -17.03 2.92
C PRO A 45 14.32 -15.92 3.76
N GLY A 46 13.62 -14.80 3.95
CA GLY A 46 14.11 -13.64 4.71
C GLY A 46 14.97 -12.65 3.93
N THR A 47 15.19 -12.87 2.63
CA THR A 47 15.82 -11.88 1.75
C THR A 47 14.78 -11.12 0.92
N VAL A 48 15.14 -9.93 0.44
CA VAL A 48 14.36 -9.22 -0.58
C VAL A 48 15.04 -9.44 -1.91
N ALA A 49 14.27 -9.82 -2.92
CA ALA A 49 14.80 -10.09 -4.23
C ALA A 49 15.39 -8.81 -4.85
N SER A 50 16.53 -8.98 -5.53
CA SER A 50 17.14 -7.91 -6.32
C SER A 50 16.17 -7.35 -7.36
N ILE A 51 16.26 -6.05 -7.62
CA ILE A 51 15.56 -5.44 -8.77
C ILE A 51 16.36 -5.61 -10.07
N GLY A 52 17.53 -6.26 -10.00
CA GLY A 52 18.25 -6.80 -11.14
C GLY A 52 19.15 -5.78 -11.81
N ARG A 53 19.13 -5.77 -13.14
CA ARG A 53 20.00 -4.92 -13.97
C ARG A 53 19.17 -4.11 -14.96
N PRO A 54 19.67 -2.97 -15.46
CA PRO A 54 18.98 -2.18 -16.47
C PRO A 54 18.62 -3.00 -17.70
N ILE A 55 17.40 -2.81 -18.22
CA ILE A 55 17.00 -3.34 -19.52
C ILE A 55 17.71 -2.59 -20.66
N SER A 56 17.63 -3.12 -21.88
CA SER A 56 18.19 -2.47 -23.06
C SER A 56 17.75 -1.01 -23.18
N ASN A 57 18.67 -0.14 -23.57
CA ASN A 57 18.49 1.31 -23.74
C ASN A 57 18.11 2.09 -22.48
N MET A 58 17.98 1.43 -21.32
CA MET A 58 17.85 2.05 -20.02
C MET A 58 19.20 2.09 -19.29
N GLN A 59 19.37 3.11 -18.46
CA GLN A 59 20.53 3.30 -17.62
C GLN A 59 20.06 3.54 -16.19
N VAL A 60 20.81 3.04 -15.22
CA VAL A 60 20.56 3.31 -13.80
C VAL A 60 21.86 3.77 -13.17
N TYR A 61 21.75 4.79 -12.33
CA TYR A 61 22.86 5.35 -11.57
C TYR A 61 22.47 5.41 -10.10
N ILE A 62 23.35 4.98 -9.20
CA ILE A 62 23.17 5.15 -7.76
C ILE A 62 24.07 6.30 -7.34
N LEU A 63 23.48 7.43 -6.96
CA LEU A 63 24.18 8.70 -6.76
C LEU A 63 24.07 9.20 -5.32
N ASP A 64 25.07 9.96 -4.88
CA ASP A 64 25.01 10.71 -3.63
C ASP A 64 24.28 12.06 -3.80
N ARG A 65 24.21 12.85 -2.71
CA ARG A 65 23.57 14.18 -2.71
C ARG A 65 24.23 15.21 -3.63
N TYR A 66 25.44 14.94 -4.11
CA TYR A 66 26.21 15.79 -5.02
C TYR A 66 26.17 15.26 -6.46
N LEU A 67 25.27 14.32 -6.75
CA LEU A 67 25.12 13.65 -8.04
C LEU A 67 26.39 12.89 -8.48
N GLN A 68 27.19 12.40 -7.52
CA GLN A 68 28.36 11.57 -7.79
C GLN A 68 28.02 10.08 -7.62
N PRO A 69 28.52 9.19 -8.50
CA PRO A 69 28.32 7.74 -8.34
C PRO A 69 28.91 7.25 -7.01
N VAL A 70 28.10 6.49 -6.25
CA VAL A 70 28.58 5.86 -5.01
C VAL A 70 29.32 4.55 -5.30
N PRO A 71 30.27 4.12 -4.44
CA PRO A 71 30.89 2.80 -4.56
C PRO A 71 29.89 1.65 -4.44
N ALA A 72 30.23 0.48 -4.99
CA ALA A 72 29.43 -0.73 -4.82
C ALA A 72 29.22 -1.06 -3.32
N GLY A 73 28.00 -1.49 -2.96
CA GLY A 73 27.58 -1.73 -1.59
C GLY A 73 27.13 -0.49 -0.81
N VAL A 74 27.47 0.72 -1.26
CA VAL A 74 27.04 1.97 -0.61
C VAL A 74 25.65 2.35 -1.09
N ILE A 75 24.79 2.76 -0.15
CA ILE A 75 23.43 3.21 -0.44
C ILE A 75 23.47 4.64 -0.98
N GLY A 76 22.76 4.87 -2.09
CA GLY A 76 22.52 6.19 -2.66
C GLY A 76 21.13 6.28 -3.30
N GLU A 77 20.80 7.45 -3.87
CA GLU A 77 19.55 7.65 -4.61
C GLU A 77 19.64 7.03 -6.00
N LEU A 78 18.67 6.18 -6.34
CA LEU A 78 18.52 5.60 -7.67
C LEU A 78 18.03 6.66 -8.66
N HIS A 79 18.77 6.85 -9.73
CA HIS A 79 18.42 7.71 -10.85
C HIS A 79 18.27 6.87 -12.12
N ALA A 80 17.15 7.04 -12.83
CA ALA A 80 16.90 6.38 -14.10
C ALA A 80 17.30 7.28 -15.27
N GLY A 81 17.95 6.74 -16.29
CA GLY A 81 18.29 7.41 -17.54
C GLY A 81 18.00 6.53 -18.75
N GLY A 82 18.24 7.05 -19.95
CA GLY A 82 18.06 6.32 -21.20
C GLY A 82 16.81 6.70 -21.98
N GLU A 83 16.43 5.85 -22.93
CA GLU A 83 15.37 6.15 -23.91
C GLU A 83 13.96 6.09 -23.31
N GLY A 84 13.76 5.34 -22.22
CA GLY A 84 12.46 5.21 -21.54
C GLY A 84 12.10 6.40 -20.65
N ILE A 85 12.94 7.44 -20.55
CA ILE A 85 12.64 8.62 -19.73
C ILE A 85 11.54 9.45 -20.40
N THR A 86 10.43 9.60 -19.68
CA THR A 86 9.24 10.30 -20.16
C THR A 86 9.48 11.81 -20.37
N ARG A 87 8.56 12.47 -21.08
CA ARG A 87 8.67 13.92 -21.37
C ARG A 87 8.66 14.77 -20.10
N GLY A 88 7.89 14.36 -19.09
CA GLY A 88 7.68 15.10 -17.85
C GLY A 88 6.22 15.03 -17.40
N TYR A 89 5.87 15.87 -16.42
CA TYR A 89 4.53 15.95 -15.88
C TYR A 89 3.68 16.97 -16.64
N LEU A 90 2.46 16.56 -17.03
CA LEU A 90 1.53 17.40 -17.78
C LEU A 90 1.23 18.70 -17.02
N ASN A 91 1.43 19.85 -17.66
CA ASN A 91 1.19 21.19 -17.11
C ASN A 91 1.91 21.49 -15.78
N ARG A 92 3.01 20.79 -15.48
CA ARG A 92 3.80 20.99 -14.26
C ARG A 92 5.30 21.15 -14.59
N PRO A 93 5.70 22.26 -15.25
CA PRO A 93 7.08 22.46 -15.67
C PRO A 93 8.06 22.57 -14.49
N GLY A 94 7.66 23.18 -13.37
CA GLY A 94 8.49 23.27 -12.17
C GLY A 94 8.85 21.90 -11.59
N LEU A 95 7.84 21.05 -11.34
CA LEU A 95 8.04 19.68 -10.87
C LEU A 95 8.82 18.83 -11.89
N THR A 96 8.59 19.07 -13.18
CA THR A 96 9.36 18.40 -14.24
C THR A 96 10.83 18.77 -14.17
N ALA A 97 11.18 20.06 -14.04
CA ALA A 97 12.57 20.48 -13.92
C ALA A 97 13.24 19.98 -12.63
N GLU A 98 12.48 19.86 -11.54
CA GLU A 98 12.96 19.33 -10.27
C GLU A 98 13.29 17.83 -10.36
N LYS A 99 12.42 17.03 -10.99
CA LYS A 99 12.56 15.56 -11.02
C LYS A 99 13.32 15.05 -12.24
N PHE A 100 13.34 15.77 -13.36
CA PHE A 100 14.02 15.39 -14.60
C PHE A 100 15.23 16.30 -14.83
N ILE A 101 16.36 15.92 -14.22
CA ILE A 101 17.60 16.71 -14.21
C ILE A 101 18.48 16.40 -15.44
N PRO A 102 19.43 17.27 -15.81
CA PRO A 102 20.43 16.95 -16.82
C PRO A 102 21.24 15.70 -16.45
N ASN A 103 21.53 14.84 -17.42
CA ASN A 103 22.37 13.66 -17.21
C ASN A 103 23.85 13.99 -17.44
N PRO A 104 24.70 14.04 -16.39
CA PRO A 104 26.13 14.36 -16.55
C PRO A 104 26.94 13.19 -17.14
N PHE A 105 26.37 11.98 -17.21
CA PHE A 105 27.04 10.76 -17.68
C PHE A 105 26.62 10.36 -19.09
N GLY A 106 25.58 11.00 -19.62
CA GLY A 106 24.97 10.65 -20.91
C GLY A 106 25.37 11.58 -22.05
N LYS A 107 24.71 11.40 -23.19
CA LYS A 107 24.85 12.29 -24.35
C LYS A 107 24.29 13.69 -24.01
N ALA A 108 24.78 14.71 -24.70
CA ALA A 108 24.25 16.07 -24.59
C ALA A 108 22.71 16.07 -24.79
N GLY A 109 22.00 16.75 -23.89
CA GLY A 109 20.53 16.81 -23.90
C GLY A 109 19.81 15.62 -23.25
N SER A 110 20.53 14.56 -22.85
CA SER A 110 19.92 13.47 -22.08
C SER A 110 19.61 13.89 -20.64
N ARG A 111 18.60 13.24 -20.04
CA ARG A 111 18.08 13.56 -18.70
C ARG A 111 18.11 12.32 -17.79
N LEU A 112 18.23 12.56 -16.49
CA LEU A 112 17.97 11.58 -15.45
C LEU A 112 16.65 11.90 -14.76
N TYR A 113 15.89 10.88 -14.42
CA TYR A 113 14.75 10.96 -13.52
C TYR A 113 15.17 10.58 -12.09
N LYS A 114 14.91 11.47 -11.14
CA LYS A 114 15.10 11.26 -9.70
C LYS A 114 13.97 10.40 -9.14
N THR A 115 14.25 9.14 -8.81
CA THR A 115 13.20 8.20 -8.41
C THR A 115 12.71 8.40 -6.97
N GLY A 116 13.54 9.01 -6.12
CA GLY A 116 13.34 9.03 -4.67
C GLY A 116 13.55 7.67 -4.00
N ASP A 117 13.94 6.63 -4.74
CA ASP A 117 14.26 5.32 -4.20
C ASP A 117 15.73 5.27 -3.76
N LEU A 118 15.98 4.61 -2.63
CA LEU A 118 17.32 4.27 -2.16
C LEU A 118 17.69 2.88 -2.67
N ALA A 119 18.90 2.73 -3.18
CA ALA A 119 19.40 1.44 -3.64
C ALA A 119 20.92 1.35 -3.51
N ARG A 120 21.46 0.14 -3.73
CA ARG A 120 22.91 -0.11 -3.83
C ARG A 120 23.20 -1.17 -4.88
N TYR A 121 24.39 -1.10 -5.48
CA TYR A 121 24.91 -2.22 -6.26
C TYR A 121 25.42 -3.32 -5.34
N ARG A 122 25.03 -4.55 -5.62
CA ARG A 122 25.64 -5.76 -5.05
C ARG A 122 26.99 -6.04 -5.74
N PRO A 123 27.86 -6.86 -5.12
CA PRO A 123 29.13 -7.26 -5.75
C PRO A 123 28.95 -7.96 -7.10
N ASP A 124 27.82 -8.64 -7.31
CA ASP A 124 27.44 -9.28 -8.57
C ASP A 124 26.91 -8.28 -9.63
N GLY A 125 26.89 -6.98 -9.34
CA GLY A 125 26.39 -5.91 -10.21
C GLY A 125 24.87 -5.83 -10.32
N ALA A 126 24.12 -6.66 -9.59
CA ALA A 126 22.67 -6.50 -9.47
C ALA A 126 22.33 -5.36 -8.50
N ILE A 127 21.15 -4.78 -8.63
CA ILE A 127 20.72 -3.63 -7.83
C ILE A 127 19.77 -4.10 -6.74
N GLU A 128 20.07 -3.72 -5.50
CA GLU A 128 19.23 -3.99 -4.34
C GLU A 128 18.46 -2.74 -3.93
N PHE A 129 17.13 -2.85 -3.85
CA PHE A 129 16.26 -1.79 -3.36
C PHE A 129 16.35 -1.69 -1.83
N CYS A 130 16.56 -0.49 -1.31
CA CYS A 130 16.85 -0.21 0.09
C CYS A 130 15.80 0.71 0.76
N GLY A 131 14.71 1.05 0.07
CA GLY A 131 13.63 1.90 0.59
C GLY A 131 13.47 3.20 -0.20
N ARG A 132 12.83 4.20 0.42
CA ARG A 132 12.58 5.52 -0.17
C ARG A 132 13.12 6.65 0.69
N ILE A 133 13.45 7.75 0.04
CA ILE A 133 13.87 9.01 0.68
C ILE A 133 12.65 9.77 1.23
N ASP A 134 11.54 9.70 0.50
CA ASP A 134 10.29 10.39 0.82
C ASP A 134 9.30 9.49 1.58
N THR A 135 8.11 10.03 1.88
CA THR A 135 7.03 9.33 2.56
C THR A 135 6.13 8.54 1.60
N GLN A 136 6.50 8.42 0.33
CA GLN A 136 5.73 7.62 -0.60
C GLN A 136 5.83 6.14 -0.23
N ILE A 137 4.70 5.46 -0.33
CA ILE A 137 4.61 4.03 -0.04
C ILE A 137 4.01 3.28 -1.20
N LYS A 138 4.22 1.97 -1.18
CA LYS A 138 3.50 1.04 -2.03
C LYS A 138 2.68 0.13 -1.15
N LEU A 139 1.38 0.10 -1.39
CA LEU A 139 0.43 -0.71 -0.64
C LEU A 139 -0.43 -1.48 -1.62
N ARG A 140 -0.25 -2.80 -1.63
CA ARG A 140 -1.00 -3.73 -2.47
C ARG A 140 -0.86 -3.39 -3.96
N GLY A 141 0.34 -3.00 -4.37
CA GLY A 141 0.68 -2.61 -5.75
C GLY A 141 0.33 -1.17 -6.12
N TYR A 142 -0.38 -0.43 -5.27
CA TYR A 142 -0.68 0.98 -5.50
C TYR A 142 0.44 1.86 -4.98
N ARG A 143 0.89 2.80 -5.81
CA ARG A 143 1.80 3.88 -5.42
C ARG A 143 0.98 4.98 -4.76
N ILE A 144 1.17 5.21 -3.47
CA ILE A 144 0.38 6.15 -2.67
C ILE A 144 1.30 7.25 -2.13
N GLU A 145 0.93 8.50 -2.40
CA GLU A 145 1.56 9.68 -1.79
C GLU A 145 0.84 9.98 -0.47
N LEU A 146 1.45 9.62 0.67
CA LEU A 146 0.83 9.85 1.98
C LEU A 146 0.53 11.33 2.24
N GLY A 147 1.41 12.22 1.75
CA GLY A 147 1.23 13.67 1.81
C GLY A 147 -0.01 14.18 1.07
N GLU A 148 -0.53 13.46 0.06
CA GLU A 148 -1.79 13.82 -0.59
C GLU A 148 -2.97 13.62 0.37
N ILE A 149 -2.99 12.49 1.07
CA ILE A 149 -4.04 12.19 2.07
C ILE A 149 -3.96 13.20 3.23
N GLU A 150 -2.75 13.47 3.72
CA GLU A 150 -2.50 14.48 4.77
C GLU A 150 -2.97 15.87 4.33
N SER A 151 -2.63 16.29 3.10
CA SER A 151 -3.03 17.59 2.58
C SER A 151 -4.55 17.74 2.46
N ARG A 152 -5.27 16.66 2.12
CA ARG A 152 -6.75 16.67 2.10
C ARG A 152 -7.33 16.78 3.51
N LEU A 153 -6.80 16.03 4.47
CA LEU A 153 -7.21 16.13 5.87
C LEU A 153 -6.97 17.54 6.44
N LEU A 154 -5.82 18.15 6.14
CA LEU A 154 -5.48 19.51 6.57
C LEU A 154 -6.32 20.62 5.91
N GLN A 155 -7.06 20.34 4.83
CA GLN A 155 -8.02 21.29 4.28
C GLN A 155 -9.27 21.44 5.16
N TYR A 156 -9.50 20.51 6.10
CA TYR A 156 -10.63 20.59 7.01
C TYR A 156 -10.29 21.50 8.21
N PRO A 157 -11.04 22.60 8.44
CA PRO A 157 -10.66 23.62 9.42
C PRO A 157 -10.45 23.09 10.85
N ALA A 158 -11.20 22.05 11.24
CA ALA A 158 -11.10 21.45 12.56
C ALA A 158 -9.82 20.64 12.79
N ILE A 159 -9.05 20.30 11.73
CA ILE A 159 -7.78 19.60 11.88
C ILE A 159 -6.64 20.60 12.07
N LYS A 160 -5.85 20.39 13.12
CA LYS A 160 -4.65 21.16 13.42
C LYS A 160 -3.42 20.53 12.74
N GLU A 161 -3.22 19.24 12.97
CA GLU A 161 -2.08 18.47 12.48
C GLU A 161 -2.56 17.05 12.13
N THR A 162 -1.89 16.41 11.18
CA THR A 162 -2.16 15.02 10.83
C THR A 162 -0.90 14.36 10.28
N VAL A 163 -0.74 13.07 10.52
CA VAL A 163 0.21 12.22 9.79
C VAL A 163 -0.49 10.94 9.35
N VAL A 164 -0.22 10.51 8.13
CA VAL A 164 -0.72 9.24 7.59
C VAL A 164 0.47 8.31 7.42
N LEU A 165 0.30 7.05 7.81
CA LEU A 165 1.32 6.02 7.65
C LEU A 165 0.72 4.65 7.41
N VAL A 166 1.54 3.76 6.84
CA VAL A 166 1.20 2.34 6.73
C VAL A 166 1.59 1.65 8.04
N ARG A 167 0.63 0.95 8.65
CA ARG A 167 0.87 0.07 9.79
C ARG A 167 0.69 -1.38 9.40
N GLU A 168 1.47 -2.23 10.04
CA GLU A 168 1.34 -3.67 10.00
C GLU A 168 1.37 -4.19 11.44
N ASP A 169 0.23 -4.07 12.13
CA ASP A 169 0.13 -4.53 13.53
C ASP A 169 0.02 -6.07 13.62
N ARG A 170 -0.30 -6.73 12.50
CA ARG A 170 -0.32 -8.19 12.32
C ARG A 170 0.37 -8.54 11.00
N PRO A 171 1.19 -9.61 10.95
CA PRO A 171 1.89 -10.00 9.74
C PRO A 171 0.94 -10.16 8.55
N GLY A 172 1.25 -9.50 7.43
CA GLY A 172 0.47 -9.50 6.20
C GLY A 172 -0.72 -8.56 6.16
N ASN A 173 -1.07 -7.88 7.25
CA ASN A 173 -2.19 -6.95 7.31
C ASN A 173 -1.73 -5.48 7.32
N GLN A 174 -1.19 -5.04 6.20
CA GLN A 174 -0.81 -3.64 6.01
C GLN A 174 -2.04 -2.76 5.75
N ARG A 175 -2.16 -1.64 6.48
CA ARG A 175 -3.27 -0.68 6.35
C ARG A 175 -2.81 0.76 6.53
N LEU A 176 -3.50 1.69 5.86
CA LEU A 176 -3.32 3.13 6.08
C LEU A 176 -4.00 3.54 7.38
N VAL A 177 -3.29 4.31 8.20
CA VAL A 177 -3.80 4.87 9.46
C VAL A 177 -3.50 6.36 9.48
N ALA A 178 -4.51 7.17 9.75
CA ALA A 178 -4.38 8.60 9.93
C ALA A 178 -4.36 8.94 11.42
N TYR A 179 -3.30 9.56 11.89
CA TYR A 179 -3.20 10.14 13.23
C TYR A 179 -3.53 11.62 13.14
N VAL A 180 -4.53 12.06 13.90
CA VAL A 180 -5.19 13.35 13.73
C VAL A 180 -5.16 14.12 15.05
N VAL A 181 -4.75 15.38 14.99
CA VAL A 181 -4.88 16.32 16.11
C VAL A 181 -5.92 17.36 15.73
N ALA A 182 -7.03 17.39 16.47
CA ALA A 182 -8.07 18.40 16.28
C ALA A 182 -7.63 19.75 16.87
N ARG A 183 -8.22 20.85 16.37
CA ARG A 183 -8.14 22.15 17.03
C ARG A 183 -8.95 22.13 18.33
N GLN A 184 -8.57 22.97 19.28
CA GLN A 184 -9.28 23.10 20.56
C GLN A 184 -10.77 23.35 20.33
N ASP A 185 -11.61 22.70 21.15
CA ASP A 185 -13.08 22.78 21.16
C ASP A 185 -13.82 22.21 19.93
N GLU A 186 -13.11 21.57 19.00
CA GLU A 186 -13.72 20.90 17.85
C GLU A 186 -13.87 19.39 18.08
N THR A 187 -15.07 18.86 17.95
CA THR A 187 -15.32 17.41 17.91
C THR A 187 -15.40 16.94 16.47
N VAL A 188 -14.45 16.09 16.06
CA VAL A 188 -14.40 15.51 14.72
C VAL A 188 -14.60 14.00 14.81
N ALA A 189 -15.59 13.48 14.09
CA ALA A 189 -15.82 12.05 13.98
C ALA A 189 -15.00 11.44 12.84
N ALA A 190 -14.44 10.25 13.06
CA ALA A 190 -13.71 9.49 12.04
C ALA A 190 -14.56 9.25 10.77
N ALA A 191 -15.86 8.97 10.92
CA ALA A 191 -16.79 8.79 9.80
C ALA A 191 -16.89 10.05 8.92
N THR A 192 -16.88 11.25 9.53
CA THR A 192 -16.88 12.51 8.79
C THR A 192 -15.62 12.68 7.96
N LEU A 193 -14.45 12.42 8.55
CA LEU A 193 -13.17 12.49 7.82
C LEU A 193 -13.12 11.50 6.66
N LYS A 194 -13.57 10.26 6.88
CA LYS A 194 -13.64 9.25 5.83
C LYS A 194 -14.55 9.69 4.68
N GLY A 195 -15.75 10.18 4.97
CA GLY A 195 -16.70 10.67 3.97
C GLY A 195 -16.16 11.85 3.14
N LEU A 196 -15.40 12.75 3.78
CA LEU A 196 -14.72 13.85 3.08
C LEU A 196 -13.63 13.34 2.14
N LEU A 197 -12.83 12.36 2.58
CA LEU A 197 -11.78 11.78 1.76
C LEU A 197 -12.34 10.98 0.58
N SER A 198 -13.41 10.19 0.77
CA SER A 198 -14.00 9.36 -0.29
C SER A 198 -14.56 10.18 -1.47
N GLY A 199 -14.90 11.45 -1.25
CA GLY A 199 -15.34 12.33 -2.34
C GLY A 199 -14.21 12.81 -3.25
N SER A 200 -12.93 12.64 -2.87
CA SER A 200 -11.79 13.22 -3.58
C SER A 200 -10.61 12.27 -3.79
N LEU A 201 -10.55 11.17 -3.06
CA LEU A 201 -9.51 10.15 -3.15
C LEU A 201 -10.07 8.82 -3.62
N GLN A 202 -9.20 7.97 -4.15
CA GLN A 202 -9.54 6.60 -4.51
C GLN A 202 -9.63 5.73 -3.25
N ASP A 203 -10.43 4.65 -3.31
CA ASP A 203 -10.69 3.78 -2.15
C ASP A 203 -9.40 3.23 -1.50
N TYR A 204 -8.40 2.87 -2.31
CA TYR A 204 -7.11 2.35 -1.81
C TYR A 204 -6.27 3.40 -1.06
N MET A 205 -6.61 4.69 -1.16
CA MET A 205 -5.95 5.79 -0.45
C MET A 205 -6.68 6.17 0.85
N LEU A 206 -7.86 5.60 1.11
CA LEU A 206 -8.62 5.93 2.30
C LEU A 206 -7.98 5.26 3.52
N PRO A 207 -7.68 6.02 4.59
CA PRO A 207 -7.26 5.42 5.86
C PRO A 207 -8.31 4.46 6.39
N ALA A 208 -7.87 3.27 6.83
CA ALA A 208 -8.72 2.28 7.46
C ALA A 208 -9.08 2.68 8.91
N ALA A 209 -8.26 3.51 9.55
CA ALA A 209 -8.49 4.00 10.91
C ALA A 209 -8.02 5.46 11.09
N PHE A 210 -8.67 6.17 12.01
CA PHE A 210 -8.39 7.57 12.38
C PHE A 210 -8.14 7.68 13.88
N VAL A 211 -6.89 7.80 14.30
CA VAL A 211 -6.53 7.89 15.71
C VAL A 211 -6.41 9.35 16.13
N PHE A 212 -7.26 9.77 17.06
CA PHE A 212 -7.24 11.14 17.57
C PHE A 212 -6.26 11.28 18.74
N LEU A 213 -5.38 12.28 18.66
CA LEU A 213 -4.34 12.56 19.64
C LEU A 213 -4.45 14.01 20.11
N GLU A 214 -4.03 14.28 21.35
CA GLU A 214 -3.87 15.66 21.83
C GLU A 214 -2.70 16.38 21.13
N ALA A 215 -1.63 15.64 20.82
CA ALA A 215 -0.48 16.12 20.06
C ALA A 215 0.23 14.94 19.37
N LEU A 216 0.93 15.22 18.27
CA LEU A 216 1.81 14.23 17.65
C LEU A 216 3.05 13.98 18.51
N PRO A 217 3.45 12.73 18.77
CA PRO A 217 4.64 12.43 19.54
C PRO A 217 5.89 12.83 18.74
N LEU A 218 6.80 13.55 19.39
CA LEU A 218 8.06 14.00 18.80
C LEU A 218 9.24 13.40 19.56
N ASN A 219 10.29 13.01 18.83
CA ASN A 219 11.56 12.59 19.42
C ASN A 219 12.37 13.79 19.92
N ALA A 220 13.53 13.53 20.55
CA ALA A 220 14.42 14.57 21.10
C ALA A 220 14.89 15.62 20.08
N ASN A 221 14.81 15.33 18.77
CA ASN A 221 15.17 16.24 17.69
C ASN A 221 13.96 17.01 17.12
N GLY A 222 12.79 16.92 17.75
CA GLY A 222 11.55 17.57 17.30
C GLY A 222 10.95 16.95 16.02
N LYS A 223 11.37 15.74 15.63
CA LYS A 223 10.77 14.99 14.51
C LYS A 223 9.73 14.01 15.03
N LEU A 224 8.75 13.66 14.21
CA LEU A 224 7.75 12.63 14.55
C LEU A 224 8.41 11.35 15.06
N ASP A 225 8.00 10.92 16.24
CA ASP A 225 8.34 9.62 16.80
C ASP A 225 7.30 8.60 16.36
N ARG A 226 7.63 7.83 15.33
CA ARG A 226 6.71 6.83 14.74
C ARG A 226 6.47 5.65 15.67
N ASP A 227 7.44 5.31 16.50
CA ASP A 227 7.36 4.16 17.40
C ASP A 227 6.47 4.48 18.62
N ALA A 228 6.37 5.77 18.98
CA ALA A 228 5.47 6.26 20.02
C ALA A 228 4.00 6.40 19.57
N LEU A 229 3.68 6.16 18.29
CA LEU A 229 2.30 6.27 17.80
C LEU A 229 1.45 5.06 18.24
N PRO A 230 0.31 5.28 18.92
CA PRO A 230 -0.49 4.20 19.47
C PRO A 230 -1.09 3.33 18.36
N VAL A 231 -1.29 2.06 18.68
CA VAL A 231 -2.00 1.12 17.79
C VAL A 231 -3.46 1.57 17.69
N PRO A 232 -4.03 1.71 16.48
CA PRO A 232 -5.46 1.99 16.35
C PRO A 232 -6.27 0.83 16.92
N GLU A 233 -7.15 1.15 17.86
CA GLU A 233 -8.21 0.23 18.27
C GLU A 233 -9.10 -0.10 17.05
N VAL A 234 -9.83 -1.22 17.13
CA VAL A 234 -10.84 -1.54 16.11
C VAL A 234 -11.91 -0.45 16.16
N GLN A 235 -11.83 0.51 15.25
CA GLN A 235 -12.74 1.63 15.20
C GLN A 235 -14.01 1.20 14.46
N ARG A 236 -15.07 0.98 15.22
CA ARG A 236 -16.42 0.99 14.63
C ARG A 236 -16.75 2.43 14.28
N LEU A 237 -16.76 2.73 12.98
CA LEU A 237 -17.14 4.07 12.50
C LEU A 237 -18.63 4.36 12.72
N THR A 238 -19.41 3.35 13.07
CA THR A 238 -20.82 3.48 13.43
C THR A 238 -20.98 3.58 14.95
N GLN A 239 -21.78 4.55 15.42
CA GLN A 239 -22.19 4.66 16.84
C GLN A 239 -23.32 3.68 17.21
N ARG A 240 -23.58 2.67 16.38
CA ARG A 240 -24.67 1.71 16.62
C ARG A 240 -24.26 0.73 17.71
N GLU A 241 -25.24 0.29 18.51
CA GLU A 241 -25.01 -0.80 19.44
C GLU A 241 -24.53 -2.04 18.67
N PRO A 242 -23.54 -2.78 19.20
CA PRO A 242 -23.07 -4.00 18.57
C PRO A 242 -24.20 -5.03 18.48
N VAL A 243 -24.53 -5.46 17.26
CA VAL A 243 -25.55 -6.48 17.00
C VAL A 243 -24.82 -7.79 16.67
N ALA A 244 -25.09 -8.82 17.47
CA ALA A 244 -24.60 -10.17 17.24
C ALA A 244 -25.28 -10.81 16.02
N PRO A 245 -24.68 -11.85 15.40
CA PRO A 245 -25.33 -12.64 14.36
C PRO A 245 -26.75 -13.07 14.74
N ARG A 246 -27.69 -12.85 13.83
CA ARG A 246 -29.14 -13.06 14.00
C ARG A 246 -29.56 -14.48 13.66
N ASP A 247 -28.82 -15.14 12.78
CA ASP A 247 -29.07 -16.49 12.30
C ASP A 247 -27.77 -17.29 12.07
N GLU A 248 -27.93 -18.55 11.65
CA GLU A 248 -26.81 -19.47 11.40
C GLU A 248 -25.91 -19.02 10.24
N ALA A 249 -26.48 -18.37 9.21
CA ALA A 249 -25.72 -17.91 8.04
C ALA A 249 -24.81 -16.74 8.43
N GLU A 250 -25.33 -15.75 9.14
CA GLU A 250 -24.54 -14.65 9.70
C GLU A 250 -23.50 -15.16 10.68
N ALA A 251 -23.83 -16.14 11.52
CA ALA A 251 -22.88 -16.70 12.48
C ALA A 251 -21.72 -17.41 11.78
N ALA A 252 -21.99 -18.16 10.71
CA ALA A 252 -20.96 -18.84 9.93
C ALA A 252 -20.05 -17.86 9.17
N VAL A 253 -20.63 -16.83 8.53
CA VAL A 253 -19.85 -15.78 7.85
C VAL A 253 -19.02 -14.96 8.86
N ALA A 254 -19.59 -14.63 10.02
CA ALA A 254 -18.88 -13.96 11.10
C ALA A 254 -17.69 -14.81 11.60
N GLY A 255 -17.85 -16.13 11.71
CA GLY A 255 -16.76 -17.05 12.05
C GLY A 255 -15.60 -16.99 11.05
N ILE A 256 -15.91 -17.04 9.75
CA ILE A 256 -14.91 -16.91 8.67
C ILE A 256 -14.16 -15.58 8.77
N TRP A 257 -14.88 -14.47 8.96
CA TRP A 257 -14.27 -13.15 9.11
C TRP A 257 -13.41 -13.06 10.36
N SER A 258 -13.88 -13.61 11.49
CA SER A 258 -13.15 -13.62 12.76
C SER A 258 -11.81 -14.33 12.62
N GLU A 259 -11.77 -15.48 11.94
CA GLU A 259 -10.52 -16.22 11.69
C GLU A 259 -9.54 -15.46 10.79
N ILE A 260 -10.05 -14.88 9.70
CA ILE A 260 -9.22 -14.20 8.69
C ILE A 260 -8.73 -12.85 9.22
N LEU A 261 -9.60 -12.09 9.86
CA LEU A 261 -9.28 -10.76 10.38
C LEU A 261 -8.64 -10.84 11.77
N GLY A 262 -8.81 -11.94 12.51
CA GLY A 262 -8.36 -12.13 13.89
C GLY A 262 -9.14 -11.28 14.91
N ILE A 263 -10.44 -11.13 14.74
CA ILE A 263 -11.29 -10.25 15.57
C ILE A 263 -12.35 -11.10 16.26
N ASP A 264 -12.23 -11.26 17.58
CA ASP A 264 -13.08 -12.17 18.35
C ASP A 264 -14.56 -11.76 18.43
N ARG A 265 -14.86 -10.46 18.32
CA ARG A 265 -16.21 -9.91 18.50
C ARG A 265 -16.59 -8.97 17.36
N LEU A 266 -17.17 -9.57 16.32
CA LEU A 266 -17.74 -8.86 15.18
C LEU A 266 -19.21 -8.50 15.43
N CYS A 267 -19.59 -7.30 15.02
CA CYS A 267 -20.97 -6.88 14.83
C CYS A 267 -21.35 -7.14 13.37
N ILE A 268 -22.60 -7.53 13.10
CA ILE A 268 -23.07 -7.79 11.73
C ILE A 268 -23.02 -6.58 10.80
N HIS A 269 -22.96 -5.37 11.38
CA HIS A 269 -22.85 -4.10 10.65
C HIS A 269 -21.41 -3.57 10.58
N ASP A 270 -20.43 -4.32 11.11
CA ASP A 270 -19.03 -3.95 10.94
C ASP A 270 -18.65 -4.11 9.46
N ASN A 271 -18.01 -3.08 8.90
CA ASN A 271 -17.56 -3.09 7.52
C ASN A 271 -16.22 -3.84 7.41
N PHE A 272 -16.15 -4.85 6.54
CA PHE A 272 -14.99 -5.71 6.32
C PHE A 272 -13.69 -4.91 6.15
N PHE A 273 -13.73 -3.87 5.31
CA PHE A 273 -12.55 -3.08 4.95
C PHE A 273 -12.16 -2.10 6.05
N GLU A 274 -13.13 -1.61 6.84
CA GLU A 274 -12.87 -0.79 8.02
C GLU A 274 -12.19 -1.58 9.13
N LEU A 275 -12.52 -2.87 9.25
CA LEU A 275 -11.85 -3.79 10.16
C LEU A 275 -10.42 -4.17 9.72
N GLY A 276 -9.94 -3.64 8.60
CA GLY A 276 -8.64 -3.95 8.02
C GLY A 276 -8.68 -5.04 6.94
N GLY A 277 -9.87 -5.50 6.56
CA GLY A 277 -10.05 -6.36 5.39
C GLY A 277 -9.57 -5.70 4.10
N HIS A 278 -9.18 -6.52 3.13
CA HIS A 278 -8.61 -6.08 1.87
C HIS A 278 -8.83 -7.08 0.75
N SER A 279 -8.44 -6.77 -0.48
CA SER A 279 -8.74 -7.63 -1.63
C SER A 279 -8.27 -9.07 -1.44
N LEU A 280 -7.04 -9.31 -0.97
CA LEU A 280 -6.56 -10.67 -0.72
C LEU A 280 -7.32 -11.40 0.41
N SER A 281 -7.56 -10.78 1.56
CA SER A 281 -8.37 -11.39 2.63
C SER A 281 -9.84 -11.54 2.22
N GLY A 282 -10.35 -10.64 1.38
CA GLY A 282 -11.67 -10.73 0.76
C GLY A 282 -11.78 -11.90 -0.20
N VAL A 283 -10.75 -12.19 -1.01
CA VAL A 283 -10.69 -13.41 -1.81
C VAL A 283 -10.70 -14.65 -0.92
N GLN A 284 -9.94 -14.66 0.18
CA GLN A 284 -9.96 -15.77 1.14
C GLN A 284 -11.34 -15.98 1.79
N VAL A 285 -12.01 -14.89 2.18
CA VAL A 285 -13.40 -14.91 2.67
C VAL A 285 -14.31 -15.49 1.61
N MET A 286 -14.26 -14.97 0.39
CA MET A 286 -15.13 -15.41 -0.71
C MET A 286 -14.95 -16.90 -1.02
N LEU A 287 -13.72 -17.40 -1.08
CA LEU A 287 -13.47 -18.83 -1.30
C LEU A 287 -14.12 -19.70 -0.22
N ARG A 288 -13.96 -19.35 1.06
CA ARG A 288 -14.56 -20.11 2.18
C ARG A 288 -16.08 -20.00 2.22
N VAL A 289 -16.63 -18.84 1.87
CA VAL A 289 -18.09 -18.62 1.78
C VAL A 289 -18.69 -19.43 0.63
N GLN A 290 -18.04 -19.44 -0.53
CA GLN A 290 -18.47 -20.25 -1.68
C GLN A 290 -18.49 -21.74 -1.33
N GLU A 291 -17.48 -22.24 -0.62
CA GLU A 291 -17.46 -23.61 -0.09
C GLU A 291 -18.59 -23.86 0.92
N LEU A 292 -18.82 -22.94 1.85
CA LEU A 292 -19.85 -23.04 2.88
C LEU A 292 -21.27 -23.13 2.29
N PHE A 293 -21.59 -22.29 1.30
CA PHE A 293 -22.92 -22.23 0.71
C PHE A 293 -23.07 -23.08 -0.57
N ALA A 294 -21.98 -23.70 -1.04
CA ALA A 294 -21.91 -24.43 -2.31
C ALA A 294 -22.39 -23.59 -3.51
N LEU A 295 -21.92 -22.35 -3.62
CA LEU A 295 -22.28 -21.39 -4.67
C LEU A 295 -21.06 -20.77 -5.31
N GLU A 296 -21.15 -20.44 -6.61
CA GLU A 296 -20.17 -19.61 -7.29
C GLU A 296 -20.53 -18.12 -7.18
N LEU A 297 -20.07 -17.47 -6.11
CA LEU A 297 -20.38 -16.07 -5.84
C LEU A 297 -19.34 -15.13 -6.47
N PRO A 298 -19.73 -14.06 -7.18
CA PRO A 298 -18.78 -13.08 -7.69
C PRO A 298 -18.09 -12.35 -6.53
N VAL A 299 -16.75 -12.24 -6.58
CA VAL A 299 -15.95 -11.55 -5.54
C VAL A 299 -16.41 -10.11 -5.30
N LYS A 300 -16.93 -9.45 -6.35
CA LYS A 300 -17.49 -8.09 -6.27
C LYS A 300 -18.63 -7.98 -5.23
N MET A 301 -19.33 -9.07 -4.92
CA MET A 301 -20.43 -9.07 -3.95
C MET A 301 -19.98 -8.56 -2.57
N LEU A 302 -18.80 -8.95 -2.09
CA LEU A 302 -18.25 -8.47 -0.81
C LEU A 302 -17.89 -6.98 -0.85
N PHE A 303 -17.54 -6.45 -2.02
CA PHE A 303 -17.26 -5.02 -2.17
C PHE A 303 -18.55 -4.19 -2.23
N ASP A 304 -19.59 -4.72 -2.86
CA ASP A 304 -20.90 -4.07 -2.96
C ASP A 304 -21.70 -4.14 -1.64
N ALA A 305 -21.48 -5.18 -0.84
CA ALA A 305 -22.12 -5.44 0.45
C ALA A 305 -21.06 -5.77 1.50
N PRO A 306 -20.35 -4.76 2.03
CA PRO A 306 -19.16 -4.95 2.85
C PRO A 306 -19.47 -5.21 4.33
N THR A 307 -20.72 -5.42 4.73
CA THR A 307 -21.10 -5.81 6.09
C THR A 307 -21.65 -7.23 6.10
N ILE A 308 -21.54 -7.96 7.22
CA ILE A 308 -22.02 -9.36 7.31
C ILE A 308 -23.52 -9.42 7.00
N ALA A 309 -24.32 -8.50 7.55
CA ALA A 309 -25.76 -8.44 7.32
C ALA A 309 -26.08 -8.25 5.83
N GLU A 310 -25.53 -7.20 5.19
CA GLU A 310 -25.79 -6.92 3.78
C GLU A 310 -25.26 -8.03 2.87
N PHE A 311 -24.12 -8.63 3.23
CA PHE A 311 -23.50 -9.69 2.44
C PHE A 311 -24.33 -10.96 2.46
N VAL A 312 -24.79 -11.40 3.64
CA VAL A 312 -25.64 -12.59 3.79
C VAL A 312 -26.98 -12.39 3.09
N ASP A 313 -27.61 -11.21 3.23
CA ASP A 313 -28.84 -10.88 2.51
C ASP A 313 -28.63 -11.01 0.99
N ARG A 314 -27.49 -10.53 0.48
CA ARG A 314 -27.16 -10.58 -0.95
C ARG A 314 -26.81 -11.97 -1.46
N VAL A 315 -26.23 -12.82 -0.62
CA VAL A 315 -26.03 -14.25 -0.91
C VAL A 315 -27.38 -14.96 -1.02
N ALA A 316 -28.30 -14.69 -0.09
CA ALA A 316 -29.64 -15.28 -0.13
C ALA A 316 -30.42 -14.85 -1.39
N ASP A 317 -30.36 -13.56 -1.76
CA ASP A 317 -30.94 -13.06 -3.01
C ASP A 317 -30.32 -13.73 -4.24
N TYR A 318 -29.01 -13.96 -4.23
CA TYR A 318 -28.31 -14.63 -5.33
C TYR A 318 -28.76 -16.09 -5.47
N GLN A 319 -28.84 -16.83 -4.35
CA GLN A 319 -29.37 -18.20 -4.32
C GLN A 319 -30.79 -18.29 -4.89
N ALA A 320 -31.66 -17.36 -4.49
CA ALA A 320 -33.05 -17.34 -4.94
C ALA A 320 -33.21 -17.05 -6.44
N ASN A 321 -32.23 -16.40 -7.07
CA ASN A 321 -32.24 -16.08 -8.50
C ASN A 321 -31.58 -17.16 -9.38
N GLU A 322 -30.75 -18.04 -8.81
CA GLU A 322 -30.19 -19.19 -9.53
C GLU A 322 -31.05 -20.46 -9.43
N CYS A 323 -32.05 -20.50 -8.55
CA CYS A 323 -33.06 -21.57 -8.45
C CYS A 323 -34.29 -21.30 -9.32
#